data_AF-A0A954MXS1-F1
#
_entry.id   AF-A0A954MXS1-F1
#
_cell.length_a   1.000
_cell.length_b   1.000
_cell.length_c   1.000
_cell.angle_alpha   90.00
_cell.angle_beta   90.00
_cell.angle_gamma   90.00
#
_symmetry.space_group_name_H-M   'P 1'
#
loop_
_entity.id
_entity.type
_entity.pdbx_description
1 polymer ?
#
loop_
_entity_poly.entity_id
_entity_poly.type
_entity_poly.pdbx_seq_one_letter_code
_entity_poly.pdbx_strand_id
1 'polypeptide(L)'
;MRLATMFRWTCFVLAVGFGAMGNGGIVLGEEAMKFGFAKRVITPAEPMRLSGYANRSKPCTGTDEELRTRAMVIETPNGERLAVVSVDLLGLSAEHHREIARKVLEQHHIPRERLAVGCTHTHTGPRMATASVSLLIEPFTPQELERAIAYSNRVIDEVVAVIGEAIADLQPGKMFLGEGQAGFAVNRRMLKDGKWTGFGVNPAGPVDHSLPLLKVTDSNGKVRGIVFNYACHPTTLGPEDNRYSPDWPGYASLALEDAYPGATVVSLTGCGGDANPEPRTTGGDDNSLLAIGHGRTLAEGAKKILNGEMREITALPVCSYGTADLKFDLPSKEELEQRSKSTDPVTRLHAQNM
;
A
#
# COMPACT_ATOMS: atom_id res chain seq x y z
N MET A 1 -23.58 -6.16 -55.37
CA MET A 1 -22.40 -6.26 -56.25
C MET A 1 -21.16 -6.18 -55.38
N ARG A 2 -20.40 -7.29 -55.26
CA ARG A 2 -18.94 -7.41 -55.05
C ARG A 2 -18.27 -6.42 -54.07
N LEU A 3 -17.47 -6.81 -53.08
CA LEU A 3 -16.71 -8.04 -52.88
C LEU A 3 -16.27 -8.07 -51.40
N ALA A 4 -16.23 -9.27 -50.83
CA ALA A 4 -15.58 -9.55 -49.57
C ALA A 4 -14.07 -9.30 -49.66
N THR A 5 -13.46 -8.79 -48.60
CA THR A 5 -12.01 -8.90 -48.39
C THR A 5 -11.75 -9.52 -47.03
N MET A 6 -11.00 -10.60 -47.10
CA MET A 6 -10.77 -11.65 -46.11
C MET A 6 -10.09 -11.13 -44.84
N PHE A 7 -10.55 -11.63 -43.69
CA PHE A 7 -9.75 -11.68 -42.46
C PHE A 7 -8.54 -12.59 -42.69
N ARG A 8 -7.33 -12.02 -42.62
CA ARG A 8 -6.09 -12.80 -42.49
C ARG A 8 -5.88 -13.11 -41.01
N TRP A 9 -5.92 -14.40 -40.67
CA TRP A 9 -5.36 -14.93 -39.45
C TRP A 9 -3.86 -15.06 -39.64
N THR A 10 -3.07 -14.35 -38.84
CA THR A 10 -1.61 -14.56 -38.79
C THR A 10 -1.34 -15.50 -37.62
N CYS A 11 -1.10 -16.77 -37.92
CA CYS A 11 -0.51 -17.72 -36.98
C CYS A 11 0.98 -17.40 -36.85
N PHE A 12 1.45 -17.08 -35.63
CA PHE A 12 2.88 -17.14 -35.33
C PHE A 12 3.26 -18.60 -35.02
N VAL A 13 4.09 -19.20 -35.87
CA VAL A 13 4.78 -20.45 -35.58
C VAL A 13 6.12 -20.09 -34.95
N LEU A 14 6.29 -20.43 -33.67
CA LEU A 14 7.58 -20.40 -32.99
C LEU A 14 8.31 -21.71 -33.33
N ALA A 15 9.35 -21.61 -34.16
CA ALA A 15 10.28 -22.71 -34.40
C ALA A 15 11.46 -22.57 -33.43
N VAL A 16 11.62 -23.51 -32.50
CA VAL A 16 12.83 -23.63 -31.68
C VAL A 16 13.68 -24.74 -32.29
N GLY A 17 14.77 -24.35 -32.95
CA GLY A 17 15.80 -25.27 -33.41
C GLY A 17 16.75 -25.60 -32.26
N PHE A 18 16.86 -26.88 -31.90
CA PHE A 18 17.92 -27.37 -31.02
C PHE A 18 19.20 -27.57 -31.83
N GLY A 19 20.13 -26.62 -31.72
CA GLY A 19 21.53 -26.82 -32.09
C GLY A 19 22.33 -27.21 -30.87
N ALA A 20 22.64 -28.51 -30.73
CA ALA A 20 23.68 -28.97 -29.83
C ALA A 20 25.04 -28.82 -30.52
N MET A 21 26.02 -28.20 -29.86
CA MET A 21 27.43 -28.63 -29.79
C MET A 21 28.26 -27.58 -29.03
N GLY A 22 28.99 -28.02 -28.00
CA GLY A 22 30.07 -27.23 -27.40
C GLY A 22 30.29 -27.52 -25.91
N ASN A 23 30.88 -28.66 -25.58
CA ASN A 23 31.37 -28.98 -24.23
C ASN A 23 32.52 -28.04 -23.86
N GLY A 24 32.24 -27.11 -22.94
CA GLY A 24 33.19 -26.13 -22.43
C GLY A 24 32.49 -25.12 -21.52
N GLY A 25 31.61 -25.61 -20.64
CA GLY A 25 30.89 -24.76 -19.70
C GLY A 25 31.84 -24.21 -18.65
N ILE A 26 32.15 -22.92 -18.73
CA ILE A 26 32.36 -22.11 -17.53
C ILE A 26 31.11 -22.36 -16.69
N VAL A 27 31.25 -22.91 -15.49
CA VAL A 27 30.17 -22.91 -14.50
C VAL A 27 29.99 -21.46 -14.07
N LEU A 28 29.26 -20.69 -14.88
CA LEU A 28 28.58 -19.50 -14.39
C LEU A 28 27.63 -20.06 -13.33
N GLY A 29 27.93 -19.83 -12.06
CA GLY A 29 27.05 -20.25 -10.97
C GLY A 29 25.64 -19.77 -11.28
N GLU A 30 24.63 -20.62 -11.08
CA GLU A 30 23.24 -20.19 -11.22
C GLU A 30 23.06 -18.90 -10.43
N GLU A 31 22.86 -17.77 -11.14
CA GLU A 31 22.68 -16.49 -10.47
C GLU A 31 21.43 -16.62 -9.60
N ALA A 32 21.58 -16.47 -8.28
CA ALA A 32 20.47 -16.59 -7.36
C ALA A 32 19.62 -15.31 -7.37
N MET A 33 18.33 -15.43 -7.04
CA MET A 33 17.52 -14.24 -6.74
C MET A 33 18.16 -13.45 -5.60
N LYS A 34 18.21 -12.14 -5.76
CA LYS A 34 18.67 -11.22 -4.72
C LYS A 34 17.53 -10.36 -4.23
N PHE A 35 17.62 -9.99 -2.97
CA PHE A 35 16.63 -9.20 -2.27
C PHE A 35 17.33 -8.08 -1.51
N GLY A 36 16.74 -6.90 -1.54
CA GLY A 36 17.23 -5.75 -0.83
C GLY A 36 16.09 -4.96 -0.21
N PHE A 37 16.37 -4.33 0.92
CA PHE A 37 15.36 -3.71 1.76
C PHE A 37 15.83 -2.36 2.26
N ALA A 38 14.89 -1.42 2.37
CA ALA A 38 15.17 -0.14 2.99
C ALA A 38 13.91 0.49 3.57
N LYS A 39 14.11 1.45 4.47
CA LYS A 39 13.03 2.27 5.03
C LYS A 39 13.50 3.69 5.29
N ARG A 40 12.63 4.66 5.03
CA ARG A 40 12.89 6.09 5.25
C ARG A 40 11.74 6.74 6.00
N VAL A 41 12.06 7.70 6.88
CA VAL A 41 11.05 8.49 7.59
C VAL A 41 10.48 9.53 6.64
N ILE A 42 9.14 9.61 6.59
CA ILE A 42 8.40 10.56 5.76
C ILE A 42 7.52 11.49 6.59
N THR A 43 7.62 11.49 7.92
CA THR A 43 6.86 12.42 8.76
C THR A 43 7.20 13.87 8.39
N PRO A 44 6.19 14.73 8.20
CA PRO A 44 6.42 16.16 8.02
C PRO A 44 7.10 16.78 9.24
N ALA A 45 8.04 17.71 9.02
CA ALA A 45 8.62 18.48 10.12
C ALA A 45 7.64 19.50 10.70
N GLU A 46 6.75 20.04 9.86
CA GLU A 46 5.70 20.97 10.26
C GLU A 46 4.35 20.24 10.47
N PRO A 47 3.54 20.66 11.45
CA PRO A 47 2.19 20.14 11.59
C PRO A 47 1.33 20.43 10.35
N MET A 48 0.68 19.40 9.83
CA MET A 48 -0.23 19.47 8.69
C MET A 48 -1.57 18.86 9.08
N ARG A 49 -2.62 19.20 8.33
CA ARG A 49 -3.92 18.54 8.50
C ARG A 49 -3.80 17.06 8.17
N LEU A 50 -4.42 16.22 8.99
CA LEU A 50 -4.51 14.79 8.73
C LEU A 50 -5.54 14.49 7.63
N SER A 51 -5.40 13.34 6.97
CA SER A 51 -6.32 12.87 5.93
C SER A 51 -7.04 11.60 6.39
N GLY A 52 -8.34 11.49 6.09
CA GLY A 52 -9.14 10.27 6.33
C GLY A 52 -10.49 10.57 6.95
N TYR A 53 -10.51 11.40 8.00
CA TYR A 53 -11.74 11.85 8.65
C TYR A 53 -12.08 13.31 8.32
N ALA A 54 -13.34 13.54 7.93
CA ALA A 54 -13.84 14.83 7.48
C ALA A 54 -13.95 15.90 8.56
N ASN A 55 -14.04 15.51 9.85
CA ASN A 55 -14.17 16.44 10.98
C ASN A 55 -12.88 17.23 11.28
N ARG A 56 -11.73 16.84 10.70
CA ARG A 56 -10.44 17.44 11.02
C ARG A 56 -10.15 18.66 10.12
N SER A 57 -10.37 19.84 10.68
CA SER A 57 -10.11 21.14 10.04
C SER A 57 -8.84 21.84 10.51
N LYS A 58 -8.11 21.27 11.48
CA LYS A 58 -6.90 21.86 12.06
C LYS A 58 -5.67 20.97 11.83
N PRO A 59 -4.46 21.53 11.77
CA PRO A 59 -3.23 20.74 11.76
C PRO A 59 -3.16 19.77 12.94
N CYS A 60 -2.38 18.69 12.79
CA CYS A 60 -2.12 17.76 13.87
C CYS A 60 -1.43 18.45 15.06
N THR A 61 -1.50 17.82 16.23
CA THR A 61 -0.99 18.33 17.50
C THR A 61 0.34 17.69 17.92
N GLY A 62 0.83 16.74 17.13
CA GLY A 62 2.09 16.05 17.38
C GLY A 62 2.21 14.74 16.61
N THR A 63 3.15 13.91 17.05
CA THR A 63 3.48 12.61 16.45
C THR A 63 3.51 11.56 17.54
N ASP A 64 2.74 10.48 17.40
CA ASP A 64 2.83 9.29 18.26
C ASP A 64 3.93 8.37 17.80
N GLU A 65 4.05 8.18 16.48
CA GLU A 65 5.08 7.36 15.85
C GLU A 65 5.36 7.88 14.44
N GLU A 66 6.61 7.71 13.99
CA GLU A 66 7.07 8.16 12.69
C GLU A 66 6.38 7.40 11.55
N LEU A 67 5.91 8.15 10.57
CA LEU A 67 5.45 7.63 9.30
C LEU A 67 6.67 7.26 8.46
N ARG A 68 6.64 6.09 7.81
CA ARG A 68 7.74 5.60 6.99
C ARG A 68 7.28 5.15 5.61
N THR A 69 8.19 5.24 4.65
CA THR A 69 8.13 4.47 3.41
C THR A 69 9.09 3.29 3.52
N ARG A 70 8.69 2.11 3.07
CA ARG A 70 9.46 0.85 3.16
C ARG A 70 9.44 0.15 1.82
N ALA A 71 10.60 -0.28 1.35
CA ALA A 71 10.75 -0.95 0.05
C ALA A 71 11.37 -2.35 0.21
N MET A 72 10.87 -3.27 -0.62
CA MET A 72 11.53 -4.51 -0.98
C MET A 72 11.83 -4.45 -2.49
N VAL A 73 13.08 -4.71 -2.86
CA VAL A 73 13.49 -4.88 -4.25
C VAL A 73 13.92 -6.33 -4.45
N ILE A 74 13.45 -6.94 -5.54
CA ILE A 74 13.85 -8.27 -5.98
C ILE A 74 14.62 -8.11 -7.30
N GLU A 75 15.82 -8.68 -7.35
CA GLU A 75 16.60 -8.81 -8.58
C GLU A 75 16.62 -10.29 -8.99
N THR A 76 16.16 -10.57 -10.20
CA THR A 76 16.13 -11.92 -10.78
C THR A 76 17.51 -12.32 -11.33
N PRO A 77 17.75 -13.61 -11.62
CA PRO A 77 19.02 -14.11 -12.16
C PRO A 77 19.48 -13.48 -13.49
N ASN A 78 18.58 -12.83 -14.22
CA ASN A 78 18.90 -12.11 -15.47
C ASN A 78 19.10 -10.60 -15.25
N GLY A 79 19.22 -10.15 -13.99
CA GLY A 79 19.45 -8.75 -13.61
C GLY A 79 18.21 -7.85 -13.64
N GLU A 80 17.02 -8.42 -13.86
CA GLU A 80 15.79 -7.63 -13.87
C GLU A 80 15.31 -7.31 -12.46
N ARG A 81 14.82 -6.09 -12.26
CA ARG A 81 14.43 -5.60 -10.94
C ARG A 81 12.95 -5.27 -10.85
N LEU A 82 12.35 -5.61 -9.73
CA LEU A 82 11.01 -5.17 -9.33
C LEU A 82 11.02 -4.63 -7.91
N ALA A 83 10.11 -3.70 -7.63
CA ALA A 83 10.00 -3.02 -6.35
C ALA A 83 8.57 -3.09 -5.81
N VAL A 84 8.45 -3.44 -4.54
CA VAL A 84 7.22 -3.36 -3.75
C VAL A 84 7.45 -2.35 -2.63
N VAL A 85 6.63 -1.30 -2.59
CA VAL A 85 6.76 -0.19 -1.64
C VAL A 85 5.47 -0.03 -0.85
N SER A 86 5.61 0.14 0.46
CA SER A 86 4.53 0.60 1.35
C SER A 86 4.83 2.01 1.84
N VAL A 87 3.82 2.86 1.84
CA VAL A 87 3.91 4.24 2.33
C VAL A 87 2.88 4.46 3.44
N ASP A 88 3.31 4.92 4.61
CA ASP A 88 2.44 5.20 5.76
C ASP A 88 1.61 6.49 5.54
N LEU A 89 0.67 6.44 4.60
CA LEU A 89 -0.26 7.51 4.22
C LEU A 89 -1.67 6.97 3.96
N LEU A 90 -2.64 7.86 3.84
CA LEU A 90 -4.00 7.49 3.42
C LEU A 90 -4.01 6.95 1.98
N GLY A 91 -3.31 7.61 1.06
CA GLY A 91 -3.34 7.22 -0.34
C GLY A 91 -2.51 8.15 -1.21
N LEU A 92 -2.19 7.69 -2.42
CA LEU A 92 -1.52 8.46 -3.45
C LEU A 92 -2.45 8.57 -4.68
N SER A 93 -2.47 9.75 -5.31
CA SER A 93 -3.26 9.97 -6.51
C SER A 93 -2.62 9.29 -7.72
N ALA A 94 -3.38 9.16 -8.82
CA ALA A 94 -2.84 8.70 -10.10
C ALA A 94 -1.68 9.59 -10.59
N GLU A 95 -1.70 10.89 -10.29
CA GLU A 95 -0.59 11.81 -10.60
C GLU A 95 0.67 11.47 -9.81
N HIS A 96 0.55 11.24 -8.50
CA HIS A 96 1.68 10.79 -7.68
C HIS A 96 2.26 9.47 -8.21
N HIS A 97 1.41 8.49 -8.51
CA HIS A 97 1.87 7.21 -9.07
C HIS A 97 2.58 7.36 -10.41
N ARG A 98 2.09 8.23 -11.31
CA ARG A 98 2.75 8.51 -12.59
C ARG A 98 4.13 9.14 -12.38
N GLU A 99 4.24 10.12 -11.49
CA GLU A 99 5.51 10.80 -11.25
C GLU A 99 6.53 9.88 -10.55
N ILE A 100 6.11 9.09 -9.56
CA ILE A 100 6.96 8.06 -8.94
C ILE A 100 7.45 7.08 -10.01
N ALA A 101 6.55 6.52 -10.84
CA ALA A 101 6.94 5.57 -11.87
C ALA A 101 7.91 6.17 -12.90
N ARG A 102 7.71 7.44 -13.28
CA ARG A 102 8.61 8.17 -14.18
C ARG A 102 10.02 8.28 -13.58
N LYS A 103 10.14 8.74 -12.33
CA LYS A 103 11.43 8.91 -11.65
C LYS A 103 12.13 7.57 -11.37
N VAL A 104 11.37 6.55 -10.97
CA VAL A 104 11.90 5.20 -10.73
C VAL A 104 12.44 4.57 -12.02
N LEU A 105 11.74 4.75 -13.15
CA LEU A 105 12.24 4.30 -14.45
C LEU A 105 13.55 5.03 -14.82
N GLU A 106 13.57 6.36 -14.68
CA GLU A 106 14.71 7.21 -15.03
C GLU A 106 15.96 6.90 -14.18
N GLN A 107 15.79 6.71 -12.87
CA GLN A 107 16.92 6.57 -11.94
C GLN A 107 17.34 5.12 -11.72
N HIS A 108 16.38 4.20 -11.68
CA HIS A 108 16.59 2.81 -11.23
C HIS A 108 16.32 1.77 -12.32
N HIS A 109 15.86 2.19 -13.50
CA HIS A 109 15.56 1.31 -14.64
C HIS A 109 14.50 0.24 -14.32
N ILE A 110 13.61 0.51 -13.36
CA ILE A 110 12.48 -0.37 -13.03
C ILE A 110 11.24 0.13 -13.79
N PRO A 111 10.72 -0.63 -14.77
CA PRO A 111 9.57 -0.20 -15.56
C PRO A 111 8.27 -0.31 -14.75
N ARG A 112 7.21 0.36 -15.22
CA ARG A 112 5.94 0.51 -14.48
C ARG A 112 5.33 -0.83 -14.08
N GLU A 113 5.40 -1.83 -14.95
CA GLU A 113 4.89 -3.18 -14.71
C GLU A 113 5.59 -3.91 -13.56
N ARG A 114 6.81 -3.50 -13.20
CA ARG A 114 7.62 -4.06 -12.11
C ARG A 114 7.61 -3.20 -10.85
N LEU A 115 6.75 -2.20 -10.79
CA LEU A 115 6.64 -1.28 -9.65
C LEU A 115 5.25 -1.37 -9.01
N ALA A 116 5.22 -1.83 -7.76
CA ALA A 116 4.04 -1.78 -6.91
C ALA A 116 4.28 -0.77 -5.79
N VAL A 117 3.44 0.27 -5.69
CA VAL A 117 3.45 1.24 -4.60
C VAL A 117 2.07 1.21 -3.95
N GLY A 118 2.02 0.85 -2.69
CA GLY A 118 0.81 0.81 -1.86
C GLY A 118 0.91 1.80 -0.71
N CYS A 119 -0.25 2.21 -0.20
CA CYS A 119 -0.35 2.96 1.05
C CYS A 119 -0.96 2.06 2.12
N THR A 120 -0.53 2.21 3.36
CA THR A 120 -1.15 1.48 4.49
C THR A 120 -2.60 1.88 4.68
N HIS A 121 -2.98 3.07 4.20
CA HIS A 121 -4.30 3.68 4.36
C HIS A 121 -4.52 4.24 5.77
N THR A 122 -3.45 4.65 6.46
CA THR A 122 -3.58 5.31 7.78
C THR A 122 -4.40 6.60 7.67
N HIS A 123 -5.40 6.72 8.55
CA HIS A 123 -6.23 7.92 8.69
C HIS A 123 -5.57 9.03 9.53
N THR A 124 -4.37 8.78 10.03
CA THR A 124 -3.58 9.72 10.83
C THR A 124 -2.27 10.11 10.14
N GLY A 125 -2.25 10.02 8.80
CA GLY A 125 -1.20 10.61 7.96
C GLY A 125 -1.55 12.01 7.46
N PRO A 126 -0.56 12.82 7.03
CA PRO A 126 -0.78 14.15 6.47
C PRO A 126 -1.61 14.13 5.18
N ARG A 127 -2.41 15.17 5.00
CA ARG A 127 -3.20 15.42 3.79
C ARG A 127 -2.30 15.94 2.67
N MET A 128 -2.16 15.10 1.65
CA MET A 128 -1.41 15.39 0.44
C MET A 128 -2.14 16.38 -0.47
N ALA A 129 -1.40 17.08 -1.33
CA ALA A 129 -1.99 17.94 -2.35
C ALA A 129 -2.51 17.09 -3.50
N THR A 130 -3.81 16.75 -3.48
CA THR A 130 -4.47 16.04 -4.58
C THR A 130 -5.90 16.51 -4.75
N ALA A 131 -6.40 16.48 -5.99
CA ALA A 131 -7.80 16.76 -6.28
C ALA A 131 -8.75 15.64 -5.80
N SER A 132 -8.28 14.39 -5.70
CA SER A 132 -9.13 13.21 -5.57
C SER A 132 -9.31 12.66 -4.16
N VAL A 133 -8.41 12.96 -3.21
CA VAL A 133 -8.40 12.32 -1.86
C VAL A 133 -9.14 13.18 -0.81
N SER A 134 -9.83 14.24 -1.21
CA SER A 134 -10.26 15.30 -0.27
C SER A 134 -11.65 15.89 -0.51
N LEU A 135 -12.53 15.18 -1.22
CA LEU A 135 -13.89 15.65 -1.52
C LEU A 135 -14.76 15.93 -0.28
N LEU A 136 -14.34 15.47 0.89
CA LEU A 136 -15.09 15.57 2.16
C LEU A 136 -14.47 16.52 3.20
N ILE A 137 -13.34 17.16 2.90
CA ILE A 137 -12.59 17.98 3.86
C ILE A 137 -12.63 19.44 3.40
N GLU A 138 -12.70 20.38 4.35
CA GLU A 138 -12.57 21.81 4.10
C GLU A 138 -11.39 22.12 3.15
N PRO A 139 -11.54 23.05 2.20
CA PRO A 139 -10.47 23.43 1.28
C PRO A 139 -9.17 23.83 1.99
N PHE A 140 -8.05 23.72 1.28
CA PHE A 140 -6.79 24.29 1.74
C PHE A 140 -6.83 25.82 1.74
N THR A 141 -6.32 26.45 2.81
CA THR A 141 -5.83 27.83 2.69
C THR A 141 -4.63 27.84 1.74
N PRO A 142 -4.29 28.97 1.11
CA PRO A 142 -3.14 29.04 0.20
C PRO A 142 -1.82 28.53 0.81
N GLN A 143 -1.57 28.86 2.09
CA GLN A 143 -0.37 28.41 2.80
C GLN A 143 -0.37 26.90 3.06
N GLU A 144 -1.52 26.31 3.42
CA GLU A 144 -1.61 24.87 3.60
C GLU A 144 -1.47 24.12 2.27
N LEU A 145 -1.97 24.68 1.18
CA LEU A 145 -1.81 24.09 -0.16
C LEU A 145 -0.32 24.06 -0.55
N GLU A 146 0.40 25.17 -0.36
CA GLU A 146 1.85 25.24 -0.64
C GLU A 146 2.62 24.19 0.17
N ARG A 147 2.33 24.07 1.48
CA ARG A 147 2.91 23.03 2.35
C ARG A 147 2.57 21.62 1.86
N ALA A 148 1.31 21.38 1.49
CA ALA A 148 0.87 20.07 0.99
C ALA A 148 1.56 19.71 -0.33
N ILE A 149 1.79 20.67 -1.23
CA ILE A 149 2.53 20.46 -2.48
C ILE A 149 4.00 20.12 -2.18
N ALA A 150 4.66 20.92 -1.34
CA ALA A 150 6.05 20.68 -0.94
C ALA A 150 6.23 19.30 -0.30
N TYR A 151 5.33 18.93 0.60
CA TYR A 151 5.32 17.61 1.22
C TYR A 151 5.06 16.49 0.22
N SER A 152 4.13 16.68 -0.72
CA SER A 152 3.82 15.68 -1.74
C SER A 152 5.03 15.39 -2.64
N ASN A 153 5.75 16.44 -3.05
CA ASN A 153 7.00 16.30 -3.80
C ASN A 153 8.08 15.58 -2.98
N ARG A 154 8.23 15.93 -1.71
CA ARG A 154 9.17 15.23 -0.82
C ARG A 154 8.82 13.74 -0.72
N VAL A 155 7.58 13.37 -0.47
CA VAL A 155 7.18 11.94 -0.37
C VAL A 155 7.52 11.17 -1.66
N ILE A 156 7.28 11.77 -2.83
CA ILE A 156 7.66 11.18 -4.12
C ILE A 156 9.17 10.90 -4.15
N ASP A 157 9.99 11.89 -3.76
CA ASP A 157 11.45 11.74 -3.73
C ASP A 157 11.92 10.70 -2.70
N GLU A 158 11.30 10.67 -1.51
CA GLU A 158 11.61 9.67 -0.47
C GLU A 158 11.24 8.25 -0.92
N VAL A 159 10.15 8.08 -1.69
CA VAL A 159 9.79 6.79 -2.29
C VAL A 159 10.82 6.34 -3.34
N VAL A 160 11.30 7.26 -4.18
CA VAL A 160 12.34 6.95 -5.17
C VAL A 160 13.67 6.63 -4.47
N ALA A 161 14.01 7.37 -3.42
CA ALA A 161 15.23 7.18 -2.65
C ALA A 161 15.25 5.84 -1.90
N VAL A 162 14.16 5.46 -1.24
CA VAL A 162 14.09 4.17 -0.51
C VAL A 162 14.22 2.97 -1.46
N ILE A 163 13.74 3.09 -2.71
CA ILE A 163 13.97 2.07 -3.74
C ILE A 163 15.46 1.98 -4.08
N GLY A 164 16.14 3.12 -4.25
CA GLY A 164 17.58 3.17 -4.51
C GLY A 164 18.41 2.55 -3.39
N GLU A 165 18.05 2.81 -2.13
CA GLU A 165 18.68 2.19 -0.96
C GLU A 165 18.45 0.68 -0.91
N ALA A 166 17.23 0.23 -1.21
CA ALA A 166 16.92 -1.20 -1.30
C ALA A 166 17.71 -1.87 -2.44
N ILE A 167 17.96 -1.19 -3.57
CA ILE A 167 18.85 -1.69 -4.63
C ILE A 167 20.29 -1.82 -4.12
N ALA A 168 20.78 -0.84 -3.36
CA ALA A 168 22.13 -0.89 -2.79
C ALA A 168 22.31 -2.03 -1.75
N ASP A 169 21.21 -2.49 -1.15
CA ASP A 169 21.16 -3.59 -0.16
C ASP A 169 20.87 -4.97 -0.79
N LEU A 170 20.92 -5.11 -2.13
CA LEU A 170 20.68 -6.39 -2.81
C LEU A 170 21.70 -7.47 -2.41
N GLN A 171 21.21 -8.57 -1.85
CA GLN A 171 22.01 -9.75 -1.49
C GLN A 171 21.26 -11.05 -1.86
N PRO A 172 21.96 -12.13 -2.20
CA PRO A 172 21.33 -13.43 -2.44
C PRO A 172 20.46 -13.89 -1.26
N GLY A 173 19.31 -14.50 -1.56
CA GLY A 173 18.40 -14.96 -0.53
C GLY A 173 17.35 -15.95 -1.02
N LYS A 174 16.50 -16.37 -0.09
CA LYS A 174 15.35 -17.23 -0.37
C LYS A 174 14.07 -16.54 0.05
N MET A 175 13.01 -16.72 -0.72
CA MET A 175 11.67 -16.18 -0.42
C MET A 175 10.69 -17.32 -0.16
N PHE A 176 9.82 -17.15 0.83
CA PHE A 176 8.85 -18.14 1.25
C PHE A 176 7.47 -17.51 1.38
N LEU A 177 6.43 -18.27 1.03
CA LEU A 177 5.02 -17.92 1.25
C LEU A 177 4.46 -18.72 2.41
N GLY A 178 3.74 -18.05 3.29
CA GLY A 178 2.89 -18.66 4.29
C GLY A 178 1.58 -17.90 4.42
N GLU A 179 0.62 -18.54 5.07
CA GLU A 179 -0.69 -17.95 5.34
C GLU A 179 -1.12 -18.33 6.76
N GLY A 180 -1.70 -17.38 7.46
CA GLY A 180 -2.28 -17.57 8.78
C GLY A 180 -3.46 -16.63 8.95
N GLN A 181 -3.72 -16.19 10.19
CA GLN A 181 -4.87 -15.32 10.47
C GLN A 181 -4.55 -14.28 11.55
N ALA A 182 -5.29 -13.16 11.51
CA ALA A 182 -5.39 -12.18 12.59
C ALA A 182 -6.88 -11.84 12.87
N GLY A 183 -7.22 -11.63 14.14
CA GLY A 183 -8.61 -11.70 14.62
C GLY A 183 -9.28 -10.37 15.01
N PHE A 184 -8.70 -9.21 14.72
CA PHE A 184 -9.22 -7.93 15.22
C PHE A 184 -10.07 -7.15 14.21
N ALA A 185 -10.11 -7.56 12.94
CA ALA A 185 -11.00 -6.97 11.96
C ALA A 185 -12.47 -7.37 12.22
N VAL A 186 -13.39 -6.42 12.11
CA VAL A 186 -14.83 -6.65 12.17
C VAL A 186 -15.54 -5.88 11.06
N ASN A 187 -16.60 -6.44 10.50
CA ASN A 187 -17.36 -5.74 9.47
C ASN A 187 -17.99 -4.48 10.09
N ARG A 188 -17.90 -3.36 9.36
CA ARG A 188 -18.34 -2.05 9.83
C ARG A 188 -19.70 -1.63 9.29
N ARG A 189 -20.29 -2.38 8.35
CA ARG A 189 -21.54 -2.03 7.67
C ARG A 189 -22.73 -2.63 8.44
N MET A 190 -23.58 -1.76 8.97
CA MET A 190 -24.86 -2.15 9.53
C MET A 190 -25.89 -2.23 8.41
N LEU A 191 -26.59 -3.38 8.34
CA LEU A 191 -27.65 -3.61 7.37
C LEU A 191 -28.98 -3.85 8.10
N LYS A 192 -30.05 -3.25 7.60
CA LYS A 192 -31.44 -3.56 7.97
C LYS A 192 -32.21 -3.85 6.69
N ASP A 193 -32.80 -5.04 6.60
CA ASP A 193 -33.55 -5.51 5.42
C ASP A 193 -32.75 -5.39 4.11
N GLY A 194 -31.45 -5.73 4.16
CA GLY A 194 -30.53 -5.64 3.02
C GLY A 194 -30.08 -4.22 2.66
N LYS A 195 -30.51 -3.19 3.40
CA LYS A 195 -30.15 -1.79 3.17
C LYS A 195 -29.14 -1.31 4.21
N TRP A 196 -28.14 -0.55 3.76
CA TRP A 196 -27.18 0.07 4.65
C TRP A 196 -27.82 1.15 5.52
N THR A 197 -27.57 1.09 6.83
CA THR A 197 -28.13 2.03 7.82
C THR A 197 -27.08 2.84 8.57
N GLY A 198 -25.79 2.63 8.27
CA GLY A 198 -24.70 3.33 8.94
C GLY A 198 -23.49 2.46 9.21
N PHE A 199 -22.51 3.05 9.89
CA PHE A 199 -21.33 2.33 10.38
C PHE A 199 -21.53 1.89 11.83
N GLY A 200 -20.97 0.73 12.18
CA GLY A 200 -21.03 0.15 13.52
C GLY A 200 -20.09 -1.03 13.66
N VAL A 201 -20.36 -1.90 14.63
CA VAL A 201 -19.67 -3.17 14.83
C VAL A 201 -20.64 -4.28 14.41
N ASN A 202 -20.33 -4.98 13.32
CA ASN A 202 -21.17 -6.05 12.78
C ASN A 202 -20.38 -7.38 12.73
N PRO A 203 -20.36 -8.16 13.83
CA PRO A 203 -19.66 -9.44 13.87
C PRO A 203 -20.27 -10.51 12.94
N ALA A 204 -21.50 -10.32 12.49
CA ALA A 204 -22.17 -11.23 11.56
C ALA A 204 -21.88 -10.91 10.08
N GLY A 205 -21.25 -9.76 9.80
CA GLY A 205 -20.86 -9.36 8.45
C GLY A 205 -19.60 -10.11 7.97
N PRO A 206 -19.38 -10.19 6.65
CA PRO A 206 -18.20 -10.85 6.10
C PRO A 206 -16.93 -10.08 6.47
N VAL A 207 -15.88 -10.82 6.84
CA VAL A 207 -14.54 -10.30 7.13
C VAL A 207 -13.52 -11.31 6.63
N ASP A 208 -12.49 -10.83 5.94
CA ASP A 208 -11.34 -11.64 5.58
C ASP A 208 -10.27 -11.55 6.69
N HIS A 209 -10.14 -12.64 7.45
CA HIS A 209 -9.17 -12.76 8.53
C HIS A 209 -7.82 -13.34 8.07
N SER A 210 -7.67 -13.64 6.78
CA SER A 210 -6.45 -14.23 6.24
C SER A 210 -5.28 -13.27 6.37
N LEU A 211 -4.12 -13.81 6.75
CA LEU A 211 -2.86 -13.11 6.87
C LEU A 211 -1.83 -13.80 5.99
N PRO A 212 -1.83 -13.56 4.67
CA PRO A 212 -0.76 -14.00 3.79
C PRO A 212 0.52 -13.21 4.08
N LEU A 213 1.65 -13.92 4.05
CA LEU A 213 2.95 -13.39 4.44
C LEU A 213 4.05 -13.93 3.53
N LEU A 214 4.92 -13.04 3.07
CA LEU A 214 6.20 -13.37 2.47
C LEU A 214 7.32 -13.23 3.50
N LYS A 215 8.20 -14.23 3.57
CA LYS A 215 9.45 -14.20 4.36
C LYS A 215 10.62 -14.25 3.40
N VAL A 216 11.59 -13.37 3.58
CA VAL A 216 12.86 -13.39 2.86
C VAL A 216 14.00 -13.62 3.82
N THR A 217 14.86 -14.60 3.54
CA THR A 217 16.04 -14.92 4.33
C THR A 217 17.32 -14.72 3.53
N ASP A 218 18.43 -14.46 4.22
CA ASP A 218 19.77 -14.58 3.64
C ASP A 218 20.20 -16.05 3.47
N SER A 219 21.43 -16.26 2.99
CA SER A 219 22.04 -17.58 2.81
C SER A 219 22.27 -18.35 4.11
N ASN A 220 22.28 -17.67 5.26
CA ASN A 220 22.42 -18.28 6.59
C ASN A 220 21.05 -18.55 7.25
N GLY A 221 19.95 -18.25 6.56
CA GLY A 221 18.60 -18.41 7.09
C GLY A 221 18.12 -17.27 7.99
N LYS A 222 18.90 -16.19 8.14
CA LYS A 222 18.47 -15.01 8.89
C LYS A 222 17.38 -14.27 8.12
N VAL A 223 16.28 -13.91 8.79
CA VAL A 223 15.20 -13.11 8.19
C VAL A 223 15.70 -11.69 7.90
N ARG A 224 15.58 -11.26 6.65
CA ARG A 224 15.91 -9.89 6.18
C ARG A 224 14.69 -9.07 5.78
N GLY A 225 13.62 -9.74 5.40
CA GLY A 225 12.41 -9.06 4.94
C GLY A 225 11.16 -9.84 5.26
N ILE A 226 10.10 -9.10 5.61
CA ILE A 226 8.76 -9.64 5.77
C ILE A 226 7.81 -8.74 5.00
N VAL A 227 6.92 -9.33 4.20
CA VAL A 227 5.79 -8.61 3.60
C VAL A 227 4.52 -9.25 4.09
N PHE A 228 3.65 -8.49 4.74
CA PHE A 228 2.33 -9.00 5.15
C PHE A 228 1.21 -8.23 4.45
N ASN A 229 0.07 -8.88 4.29
CA ASN A 229 -1.16 -8.24 3.86
C ASN A 229 -2.30 -8.57 4.82
N TYR A 230 -3.13 -7.58 5.17
CA TYR A 230 -4.31 -7.82 6.02
C TYR A 230 -5.47 -6.91 5.62
N ALA A 231 -6.67 -7.49 5.51
CA ALA A 231 -7.88 -6.83 5.03
C ALA A 231 -8.61 -6.08 6.16
N CYS A 232 -8.00 -5.01 6.65
CA CYS A 232 -8.59 -4.16 7.69
C CYS A 232 -8.27 -2.69 7.42
N HIS A 233 -9.21 -1.79 7.67
CA HIS A 233 -8.92 -0.36 7.67
C HIS A 233 -7.95 0.01 8.81
N PRO A 234 -6.97 0.91 8.62
CA PRO A 234 -6.19 1.48 9.72
C PRO A 234 -6.92 2.69 10.31
N THR A 235 -7.96 2.36 11.08
CA THR A 235 -8.84 3.31 11.76
C THR A 235 -8.94 2.98 13.24
N THR A 236 -7.92 2.34 13.82
CA THR A 236 -7.87 2.13 15.27
C THR A 236 -7.95 3.46 15.99
N LEU A 237 -7.19 4.43 15.47
CA LEU A 237 -7.27 5.84 15.82
C LEU A 237 -8.49 6.47 15.12
N GLY A 238 -9.41 6.95 15.94
CA GLY A 238 -10.71 7.51 15.57
C GLY A 238 -10.63 8.99 15.16
N PRO A 239 -11.79 9.58 14.80
CA PRO A 239 -11.87 10.96 14.28
C PRO A 239 -11.27 12.02 15.20
N GLU A 240 -11.26 11.79 16.52
CA GLU A 240 -10.76 12.73 17.53
C GLU A 240 -9.23 12.64 17.73
N ASP A 241 -8.56 11.59 17.25
CA ASP A 241 -7.10 11.44 17.36
C ASP A 241 -6.40 12.34 16.33
N ASN A 242 -5.79 13.43 16.79
CA ASN A 242 -5.21 14.43 15.91
C ASN A 242 -3.67 14.48 16.01
N ARG A 243 -3.02 13.32 15.96
CA ARG A 243 -1.55 13.14 16.00
C ARG A 243 -1.10 12.21 14.88
N TYR A 244 0.12 12.39 14.36
CA TYR A 244 0.64 11.50 13.33
C TYR A 244 0.87 10.10 13.88
N SER A 245 0.39 9.09 13.16
CA SER A 245 0.62 7.69 13.50
C SER A 245 0.42 6.81 12.27
N PRO A 246 1.21 5.74 12.11
CA PRO A 246 1.00 4.77 11.04
C PRO A 246 -0.13 3.77 11.37
N ASP A 247 -0.82 3.92 12.52
CA ASP A 247 -1.87 3.03 13.04
C ASP A 247 -1.37 1.57 13.19
N TRP A 248 -2.28 0.59 13.30
CA TRP A 248 -1.92 -0.82 13.50
C TRP A 248 -0.93 -1.39 12.46
N PRO A 249 -0.93 -1.00 11.16
CA PRO A 249 0.03 -1.55 10.20
C PRO A 249 1.47 -1.19 10.55
N GLY A 250 1.71 0.08 10.89
CA GLY A 250 3.06 0.52 11.27
C GLY A 250 3.50 -0.07 12.60
N TYR A 251 2.61 -0.17 13.59
CA TYR A 251 2.93 -0.83 14.86
C TYR A 251 3.17 -2.34 14.68
N ALA A 252 2.47 -3.01 13.77
CA ALA A 252 2.75 -4.40 13.41
C ALA A 252 4.13 -4.54 12.76
N SER A 253 4.48 -3.65 11.84
CA SER A 253 5.82 -3.59 11.25
C SER A 253 6.88 -3.42 12.32
N LEU A 254 6.72 -2.46 13.23
CA LEU A 254 7.69 -2.22 14.32
C LEU A 254 7.82 -3.44 15.26
N ALA A 255 6.70 -4.06 15.64
CA ALA A 255 6.72 -5.25 16.50
C ALA A 255 7.42 -6.45 15.83
N LEU A 256 7.26 -6.61 14.50
CA LEU A 256 7.97 -7.64 13.74
C LEU A 256 9.44 -7.30 13.51
N GLU A 257 9.78 -6.03 13.29
CA GLU A 257 11.19 -5.57 13.18
C GLU A 257 11.95 -5.76 14.49
N ASP A 258 11.30 -5.57 15.64
CA ASP A 258 11.84 -5.87 16.97
C ASP A 258 12.04 -7.38 17.18
N ALA A 259 11.05 -8.20 16.78
CA ALA A 259 11.13 -9.65 16.90
C ALA A 259 12.16 -10.30 15.95
N TYR A 260 12.46 -9.65 14.82
CA TYR A 260 13.43 -10.13 13.82
C TYR A 260 14.47 -9.05 13.53
N PRO A 261 15.49 -8.87 14.40
CA PRO A 261 16.45 -7.79 14.29
C PRO A 261 17.20 -7.75 12.95
N GLY A 262 17.12 -6.60 12.29
CA GLY A 262 17.70 -6.36 10.96
C GLY A 262 16.77 -6.69 9.80
N ALA A 263 15.55 -7.18 10.06
CA ALA A 263 14.52 -7.27 9.03
C ALA A 263 13.88 -5.91 8.75
N THR A 264 13.41 -5.70 7.52
CA THR A 264 12.47 -4.63 7.17
C THR A 264 11.10 -5.24 6.90
N VAL A 265 10.04 -4.63 7.44
CA VAL A 265 8.67 -5.17 7.34
C VAL A 265 7.78 -4.28 6.49
N VAL A 266 7.45 -4.73 5.28
CA VAL A 266 6.58 -4.02 4.33
C VAL A 266 5.13 -4.45 4.57
N SER A 267 4.28 -3.50 4.96
CA SER A 267 2.85 -3.72 5.20
C SER A 267 2.02 -3.40 3.96
N LEU A 268 1.17 -4.30 3.50
CA LEU A 268 0.21 -4.04 2.43
C LEU A 268 -1.21 -4.13 2.97
N THR A 269 -2.12 -3.31 2.45
CA THR A 269 -3.53 -3.36 2.83
C THR A 269 -4.29 -4.30 1.92
N GLY A 270 -5.05 -5.22 2.51
CA GLY A 270 -5.91 -6.14 1.77
C GLY A 270 -7.23 -5.48 1.37
N CYS A 271 -8.20 -6.28 0.95
CA CYS A 271 -9.55 -5.82 0.57
C CYS A 271 -10.42 -5.46 1.80
N GLY A 272 -9.95 -4.57 2.68
CA GLY A 272 -10.58 -4.25 3.97
C GLY A 272 -11.54 -3.05 3.97
N GLY A 273 -12.14 -2.68 2.83
CA GLY A 273 -12.93 -1.44 2.71
C GLY A 273 -14.17 -1.35 3.61
N ASP A 274 -14.71 -2.50 4.00
CA ASP A 274 -15.85 -2.67 4.90
C ASP A 274 -15.49 -3.32 6.24
N ALA A 275 -14.21 -3.48 6.55
CA ALA A 275 -13.72 -4.03 7.82
C ALA A 275 -12.92 -2.99 8.60
N ASN A 276 -13.30 -2.73 9.84
CA ASN A 276 -12.59 -1.87 10.78
C ASN A 276 -11.89 -2.73 11.85
N PRO A 277 -10.87 -2.20 12.55
CA PRO A 277 -10.35 -2.87 13.73
C PRO A 277 -11.35 -2.73 14.88
N GLU A 278 -11.36 -3.67 15.83
CA GLU A 278 -12.20 -3.62 17.03
C GLU A 278 -11.42 -4.15 18.25
N PRO A 279 -11.29 -3.37 19.34
CA PRO A 279 -11.89 -2.05 19.57
C PRO A 279 -11.19 -0.90 18.83
N ARG A 280 -11.83 0.27 18.82
CA ARG A 280 -11.32 1.55 18.30
C ARG A 280 -11.37 2.62 19.38
N THR A 281 -10.54 3.63 19.23
CA THR A 281 -10.52 4.78 20.13
C THR A 281 -11.73 5.69 19.86
N THR A 282 -12.14 6.42 20.89
CA THR A 282 -13.22 7.42 20.81
C THR A 282 -12.72 8.83 21.19
N GLY A 283 -11.40 9.08 21.14
CA GLY A 283 -10.75 10.33 21.57
C GLY A 283 -10.01 10.21 22.92
N GLY A 284 -9.09 11.14 23.21
CA GLY A 284 -8.20 11.12 24.40
C GLY A 284 -6.71 11.23 24.06
N ASP A 285 -5.88 11.60 25.05
CA ASP A 285 -4.48 12.01 24.83
C ASP A 285 -3.47 10.85 24.71
N ASP A 286 -3.86 9.58 24.94
CA ASP A 286 -2.96 8.39 24.95
C ASP A 286 -3.56 7.15 24.23
N ASN A 287 -4.17 7.39 23.08
CA ASN A 287 -4.96 6.38 22.35
C ASN A 287 -4.16 5.38 21.50
N SER A 288 -2.85 5.57 21.37
CA SER A 288 -1.97 4.70 20.58
C SER A 288 -1.89 3.26 21.11
N LEU A 289 -2.22 3.02 22.38
CA LEU A 289 -2.20 1.69 23.00
C LEU A 289 -3.08 0.67 22.28
N LEU A 290 -4.25 1.07 21.77
CA LEU A 290 -5.10 0.16 20.99
C LEU A 290 -4.46 -0.18 19.65
N ALA A 291 -3.87 0.81 18.96
CA ALA A 291 -3.20 0.59 17.69
C ALA A 291 -1.94 -0.29 17.86
N ILE A 292 -1.19 -0.09 18.95
CA ILE A 292 -0.09 -0.96 19.37
C ILE A 292 -0.61 -2.38 19.66
N GLY A 293 -1.74 -2.52 20.34
CA GLY A 293 -2.38 -3.79 20.65
C GLY A 293 -2.79 -4.58 19.40
N HIS A 294 -3.41 -3.93 18.42
CA HIS A 294 -3.74 -4.55 17.12
C HIS A 294 -2.48 -4.89 16.34
N GLY A 295 -1.48 -4.01 16.34
CA GLY A 295 -0.17 -4.27 15.74
C GLY A 295 0.50 -5.52 16.32
N ARG A 296 0.49 -5.67 17.65
CA ARG A 296 0.98 -6.87 18.35
C ARG A 296 0.16 -8.11 18.02
N THR A 297 -1.16 -8.01 17.96
CA THR A 297 -2.04 -9.12 17.59
C THR A 297 -1.70 -9.65 16.20
N LEU A 298 -1.48 -8.75 15.23
CA LEU A 298 -1.02 -9.13 13.90
C LEU A 298 0.37 -9.75 13.93
N ALA A 299 1.30 -9.15 14.68
CA ALA A 299 2.66 -9.67 14.82
C ALA A 299 2.68 -11.08 15.44
N GLU A 300 1.83 -11.39 16.41
CA GLU A 300 1.68 -12.76 16.94
C GLU A 300 1.17 -13.74 15.89
N GLY A 301 0.17 -13.35 15.09
CA GLY A 301 -0.30 -14.13 13.96
C GLY A 301 0.83 -14.41 12.95
N ALA A 302 1.58 -13.37 12.59
CA ALA A 302 2.72 -13.46 11.70
C ALA A 302 3.85 -14.34 12.25
N LYS A 303 4.20 -14.23 13.54
CA LYS A 303 5.23 -15.08 14.17
C LYS A 303 4.87 -16.57 14.12
N LYS A 304 3.60 -16.93 14.28
CA LYS A 304 3.14 -18.33 14.12
C LYS A 304 3.40 -18.84 12.71
N ILE A 305 3.16 -18.02 11.68
CA ILE A 305 3.45 -18.36 10.28
C ILE A 305 4.96 -18.48 10.06
N LEU A 306 5.73 -17.49 10.53
CA LEU A 306 7.18 -17.39 10.31
C LEU A 306 7.96 -18.56 10.94
N ASN A 307 7.46 -19.09 12.05
CA ASN A 307 8.01 -20.24 12.78
C ASN A 307 7.44 -21.59 12.32
N GLY A 308 6.44 -21.59 11.44
CA GLY A 308 5.83 -22.78 10.87
C GLY A 308 6.47 -23.21 9.55
N GLU A 309 5.89 -24.24 8.95
CA GLU A 309 6.23 -24.63 7.57
C GLU A 309 5.76 -23.55 6.59
N MET A 310 6.66 -23.17 5.68
CA MET A 310 6.37 -22.20 4.62
C MET A 310 6.84 -22.75 3.28
N ARG A 311 6.13 -22.41 2.21
CA ARG A 311 6.46 -22.86 0.85
C ARG A 311 7.54 -21.95 0.25
N GLU A 312 8.70 -22.51 -0.10
CA GLU A 312 9.73 -21.78 -0.84
C GLU A 312 9.19 -21.37 -2.22
N ILE A 313 9.42 -20.10 -2.59
CA ILE A 313 9.11 -19.55 -3.91
C ILE A 313 10.40 -19.58 -4.73
N THR A 314 10.46 -20.50 -5.69
CA THR A 314 11.57 -20.61 -6.66
C THR A 314 11.21 -20.10 -8.05
N ALA A 315 9.92 -19.87 -8.32
CA ALA A 315 9.45 -19.35 -9.58
C ALA A 315 9.82 -17.87 -9.76
N LEU A 316 10.19 -17.50 -10.98
CA LEU A 316 10.45 -16.10 -11.31
C LEU A 316 9.16 -15.29 -11.34
N PRO A 317 9.20 -14.02 -10.89
CA PRO A 317 8.04 -13.13 -10.90
C PRO A 317 7.63 -12.78 -12.34
N VAL A 318 6.34 -12.94 -12.63
CA VAL A 318 5.71 -12.43 -13.86
C VAL A 318 5.00 -11.13 -13.52
N CYS A 319 5.35 -10.07 -14.24
CA CYS A 319 4.90 -8.71 -13.95
C CYS A 319 4.09 -8.16 -15.13
N SER A 320 2.95 -7.56 -14.84
CA SER A 320 2.13 -6.86 -15.84
C SER A 320 1.46 -5.65 -15.21
N TYR A 321 1.17 -4.64 -16.05
CA TYR A 321 0.44 -3.47 -15.64
C TYR A 321 -0.56 -3.09 -16.73
N GLY A 322 -1.73 -2.64 -16.28
CA GLY A 322 -2.79 -2.16 -17.15
C GLY A 322 -3.77 -1.32 -16.35
N THR A 323 -4.59 -0.58 -17.07
CA THR A 323 -5.71 0.20 -16.51
C THR A 323 -7.01 -0.40 -17.03
N ALA A 324 -8.01 -0.49 -16.15
CA ALA A 324 -9.36 -0.86 -16.53
C ALA A 324 -10.25 0.37 -16.52
N ASP A 325 -10.90 0.65 -17.65
CA ASP A 325 -11.91 1.71 -17.73
C ASP A 325 -13.20 1.21 -17.10
N LEU A 326 -13.46 1.66 -15.87
CA LEU A 326 -14.71 1.39 -15.18
C LEU A 326 -15.74 2.45 -15.57
N LYS A 327 -16.89 2.00 -16.08
CA LYS A 327 -18.04 2.88 -16.29
C LYS A 327 -18.73 3.11 -14.95
N PHE A 328 -18.85 4.37 -14.56
CA PHE A 328 -19.61 4.77 -13.39
C PHE A 328 -20.91 5.44 -13.85
N ASP A 329 -21.99 5.20 -13.10
CA ASP A 329 -23.21 5.99 -13.22
C ASP A 329 -22.94 7.37 -12.61
N LEU A 330 -22.49 8.30 -13.44
CA LEU A 330 -22.20 9.66 -13.02
C LEU A 330 -23.51 10.45 -12.88
N PRO A 331 -23.61 11.35 -11.88
CA PRO A 331 -24.75 12.25 -11.80
C PRO A 331 -24.87 13.11 -13.06
N SER A 332 -26.10 13.43 -13.48
CA SER A 332 -26.32 14.37 -14.58
C SER A 332 -25.83 15.78 -14.21
N LYS A 333 -25.62 16.63 -15.22
CA LYS A 333 -25.27 18.04 -14.99
C LYS A 333 -26.31 18.74 -14.11
N GLU A 334 -27.60 18.48 -14.37
CA GLU A 334 -28.71 19.02 -13.58
C GLU A 334 -28.67 18.54 -12.13
N GLU A 335 -28.33 17.26 -11.89
CA GLU A 335 -28.14 16.74 -10.53
C GLU A 335 -26.97 17.42 -9.82
N LEU A 336 -25.85 17.64 -10.50
CA LEU A 336 -24.70 18.37 -9.93
C LEU A 336 -25.06 19.83 -9.63
N GLU A 337 -25.76 20.51 -10.53
CA GLU A 337 -26.23 21.88 -10.30
C GLU A 337 -27.17 21.99 -9.09
N GLN A 338 -28.05 20.99 -8.89
CA GLN A 338 -28.90 20.93 -7.70
C GLN A 338 -28.07 20.65 -6.42
N ARG A 339 -27.19 19.65 -6.46
CA ARG A 339 -26.33 19.28 -5.33
C ARG A 339 -25.36 20.41 -4.94
N SER A 340 -24.92 21.23 -5.89
CA SER A 340 -24.07 22.41 -5.67
C SER A 340 -24.75 23.49 -4.81
N LYS A 341 -26.07 23.40 -4.60
CA LYS A 341 -26.87 24.28 -3.74
C LYS A 341 -27.25 23.62 -2.40
N SER A 342 -26.81 22.38 -2.17
CA SER A 342 -27.09 21.65 -0.93
C SER A 342 -26.58 22.41 0.29
N THR A 343 -27.33 22.37 1.40
CA THR A 343 -26.87 22.88 2.69
C THR A 343 -25.79 21.98 3.30
N ASP A 344 -25.80 20.69 2.96
CA ASP A 344 -24.74 19.75 3.33
C ASP A 344 -23.43 20.11 2.59
N PRO A 345 -22.37 20.53 3.31
CA PRO A 345 -21.12 20.99 2.71
C PRO A 345 -20.43 19.91 1.88
N VAL A 346 -20.56 18.64 2.28
CA VAL A 346 -19.99 17.49 1.56
C VAL A 346 -20.64 17.34 0.19
N THR A 347 -21.97 17.24 0.15
CA THR A 347 -22.72 17.10 -1.11
C THR A 347 -22.48 18.29 -2.03
N ARG A 348 -22.44 19.50 -1.45
CA ARG A 348 -22.17 20.73 -2.20
C ARG A 348 -20.77 20.75 -2.79
N LEU A 349 -19.75 20.49 -1.99
CA LEU A 349 -18.35 20.53 -2.43
C LEU A 349 -18.06 19.43 -3.47
N HIS A 350 -18.59 18.22 -3.27
CA HIS A 350 -18.51 17.17 -4.27
C HIS A 350 -19.06 17.64 -5.62
N ALA A 351 -20.26 18.23 -5.63
CA ALA A 351 -20.89 18.68 -6.87
C ALA A 351 -20.19 19.86 -7.55
N GLN A 352 -19.48 20.70 -6.80
CA GLN A 352 -18.72 21.84 -7.34
C GLN A 352 -17.38 21.42 -7.97
N ASN A 353 -16.88 20.22 -7.67
CA ASN A 353 -15.58 19.71 -8.13
C ASN A 353 -15.66 18.59 -9.18
N MET A 354 -16.88 18.18 -9.56
CA MET A 354 -17.16 17.19 -10.61
C MET A 354 -17.47 17.87 -11.94
#